data_AF-A3UEE4-F1
#
_entry.id   AF-A3UEE4-F1
#
_cell.length_a   1.000
_cell.length_b   1.000
_cell.length_c   1.000
_cell.angle_alpha   90.00
_cell.angle_beta   90.00
_cell.angle_gamma   90.00
#
_symmetry.space_group_name_H-M   'P 1'
#
loop_
_entity.id
_entity.type
_entity.pdbx_description
1 polymer ?
#
loop_
_entity_poly.entity_id
_entity_poly.type
_entity_poly.pdbx_seq_one_letter_code
_entity_poly.pdbx_strand_id
1 'polypeptide(L)'
;MINFSSRPGICDMNDTTASGLRCYFGFRSPYSRLGLHKLARAGFTGDLIPFILSPESGFVDPLSNPKKRDYLVQDVYRMTVRQGLPLALPDPFDPDYAPSNAAFHAASAAGQGMAFALAVSDLRWGQGLDISKPDVLGKAAMMAEWEGFDPDALPTGEALNAILDGYSEQADADGVFGVPFLIDGADKYWGHDRFDLWLEAQAG
;
A
#
# COMPACT_ATOMS: atom_id res chain seq x y z
N MET A 1 -19.03 24.51 -28.59
CA MET A 1 -19.89 23.95 -27.53
C MET A 1 -20.16 22.50 -27.89
N ILE A 2 -19.54 21.55 -27.18
CA ILE A 2 -19.77 20.12 -27.44
C ILE A 2 -20.87 19.68 -26.48
N ASN A 3 -21.98 19.24 -27.07
CA ASN A 3 -23.24 18.94 -26.41
C ASN A 3 -23.20 17.51 -25.86
N PHE A 4 -23.12 17.34 -24.53
CA PHE A 4 -23.24 16.04 -23.87
C PHE A 4 -24.73 15.71 -23.62
N SER A 5 -25.45 15.38 -24.69
CA SER A 5 -26.80 14.84 -24.58
C SER A 5 -26.92 13.66 -25.52
N SER A 6 -26.63 12.46 -24.99
CA SER A 6 -27.17 11.15 -25.39
C SER A 6 -26.30 10.07 -24.72
N ARG A 7 -26.71 9.54 -23.56
CA ARG A 7 -26.15 8.27 -23.06
C ARG A 7 -26.92 7.13 -23.75
N PRO A 8 -26.28 6.27 -24.55
CA PRO A 8 -26.90 5.00 -24.92
C PRO A 8 -26.80 4.03 -23.73
N GLY A 9 -27.92 3.43 -23.36
CA GLY A 9 -27.94 2.26 -22.48
C GLY A 9 -27.43 1.03 -23.23
N ILE A 10 -26.57 0.26 -22.56
CA ILE A 10 -26.01 -1.08 -22.89
C ILE A 10 -24.91 -1.27 -21.83
N CYS A 11 -24.82 -2.30 -21.00
CA CYS A 11 -25.44 -3.62 -20.91
C CYS A 11 -25.66 -3.97 -19.42
N ASP A 12 -26.63 -4.84 -19.15
CA ASP A 12 -26.58 -5.68 -17.96
C ASP A 12 -25.26 -6.47 -17.95
N MET A 13 -24.32 -6.05 -17.11
CA MET A 13 -23.18 -6.88 -16.71
C MET A 13 -23.51 -7.52 -15.37
N ASN A 14 -24.38 -8.53 -15.42
CA ASN A 14 -24.32 -9.58 -14.43
C ASN A 14 -23.06 -10.41 -14.71
N ASP A 15 -21.94 -9.96 -14.15
CA ASP A 15 -20.86 -10.85 -13.73
C ASP A 15 -20.41 -10.43 -12.33
N THR A 16 -21.06 -11.05 -11.35
CA THR A 16 -20.88 -10.78 -9.93
C THR A 16 -19.69 -11.58 -9.42
N THR A 17 -18.47 -11.24 -9.83
CA THR A 17 -17.22 -11.67 -9.15
C THR A 17 -16.06 -10.70 -9.40
N ALA A 18 -16.12 -9.50 -8.81
CA ALA A 18 -14.95 -8.76 -8.32
C ALA A 18 -15.39 -7.70 -7.29
N SER A 19 -16.33 -8.06 -6.40
CA SER A 19 -16.81 -7.18 -5.34
C SER A 19 -15.75 -7.06 -4.25
N GLY A 20 -14.95 -6.01 -4.29
CA GLY A 20 -14.01 -5.74 -3.22
C GLY A 20 -13.40 -4.37 -3.38
N LEU A 21 -13.74 -3.48 -2.44
CA LEU A 21 -12.94 -2.31 -2.13
C LEU A 21 -11.56 -2.82 -1.71
N ARG A 22 -10.49 -2.41 -2.40
CA ARG A 22 -9.14 -2.88 -2.10
C ARG A 22 -8.11 -1.79 -2.36
N CYS A 23 -7.03 -1.81 -1.59
CA CYS A 23 -5.92 -0.88 -1.74
C CYS A 23 -4.58 -1.62 -1.82
N TYR A 24 -3.85 -1.35 -2.89
CA TYR A 24 -2.47 -1.77 -3.06
C TYR A 24 -1.52 -0.76 -2.43
N PHE A 25 -0.55 -1.25 -1.68
CA PHE A 25 0.44 -0.42 -1.00
C PHE A 25 1.81 -1.09 -1.01
N GLY A 26 2.88 -0.35 -0.77
CA GLY A 26 4.21 -0.94 -0.60
C GLY A 26 5.02 -0.24 0.48
N PHE A 27 5.73 -1.00 1.31
CA PHE A 27 6.56 -0.43 2.39
C PHE A 27 7.71 0.45 1.85
N ARG A 28 8.17 0.20 0.61
CA ARG A 28 9.10 1.07 -0.11
C ARG A 28 8.55 2.47 -0.40
N SER A 29 7.22 2.66 -0.43
CA SER A 29 6.62 3.91 -0.90
C SER A 29 6.23 4.82 0.27
N PRO A 30 6.84 6.02 0.42
CA PRO A 30 6.37 7.00 1.41
C PRO A 30 4.94 7.46 1.11
N TYR A 31 4.53 7.51 -0.17
CA TYR A 31 3.16 7.81 -0.54
C TYR A 31 2.17 6.73 -0.10
N SER A 32 2.60 5.46 -0.04
CA SER A 32 1.76 4.38 0.50
C SER A 32 1.45 4.59 1.98
N ARG A 33 2.42 4.98 2.80
CA ARG A 33 2.19 5.38 4.20
C ARG A 33 1.12 6.47 4.32
N LEU A 34 1.24 7.50 3.51
CA LEU A 34 0.29 8.62 3.50
C LEU A 34 -1.11 8.18 3.07
N GLY A 35 -1.22 7.25 2.13
CA GLY A 35 -2.49 6.62 1.73
C GLY A 35 -3.10 5.78 2.85
N LEU A 36 -2.28 4.93 3.51
CA LEU A 36 -2.71 4.09 4.64
C LEU A 36 -3.28 4.93 5.78
N HIS A 37 -2.61 6.03 6.17
CA HIS A 37 -3.12 6.94 7.20
C HIS A 37 -4.46 7.57 6.84
N LYS A 38 -4.67 7.93 5.56
CA LYS A 38 -5.98 8.44 5.10
C LYS A 38 -7.07 7.38 5.20
N LEU A 39 -6.80 6.18 4.69
CA LEU A 39 -7.75 5.07 4.71
C LEU A 39 -8.10 4.65 6.14
N ALA A 40 -7.12 4.56 7.04
CA ALA A 40 -7.35 4.23 8.44
C ALA A 40 -8.25 5.25 9.15
N ARG A 41 -7.99 6.55 8.96
CA ARG A 41 -8.83 7.62 9.53
C ARG A 41 -10.26 7.61 9.00
N ALA A 42 -10.44 7.12 7.77
CA ALA A 42 -11.74 6.97 7.13
C ALA A 42 -12.47 5.67 7.49
N GLY A 43 -11.88 4.79 8.31
CA GLY A 43 -12.48 3.51 8.67
C GLY A 43 -12.54 2.52 7.50
N PHE A 44 -11.53 2.52 6.62
CA PHE A 44 -11.45 1.62 5.48
C PHE A 44 -11.60 0.14 5.90
N THR A 45 -12.53 -0.57 5.26
CA THR A 45 -12.84 -1.98 5.51
C THR A 45 -12.53 -2.90 4.33
N GLY A 46 -11.80 -2.39 3.33
CA GLY A 46 -11.43 -3.15 2.15
C GLY A 46 -10.18 -4.01 2.36
N ASP A 47 -9.80 -4.75 1.33
CA ASP A 47 -8.59 -5.57 1.34
C ASP A 47 -7.34 -4.71 1.18
N LEU A 48 -6.34 -4.93 2.02
CA LEU A 48 -5.01 -4.35 1.85
C LEU A 48 -4.09 -5.38 1.18
N ILE A 49 -3.52 -5.02 0.04
CA ILE A 49 -2.73 -5.92 -0.78
C ILE A 49 -1.30 -5.35 -0.94
N PRO A 50 -0.24 -6.09 -0.57
CA PRO A 50 1.12 -5.66 -0.82
C PRO A 50 1.40 -5.67 -2.32
N PHE A 51 1.93 -4.56 -2.83
CA PHE A 51 2.46 -4.49 -4.17
C PHE A 51 3.91 -4.98 -4.17
N ILE A 52 4.12 -6.13 -4.80
CA ILE A 52 5.44 -6.74 -4.92
C ILE A 52 6.04 -6.33 -6.25
N LEU A 53 7.20 -5.66 -6.18
CA LEU A 53 7.96 -5.28 -7.37
C LEU A 53 8.62 -6.52 -7.97
N SER A 54 8.00 -7.09 -9.01
CA SER A 54 8.64 -8.10 -9.84
C SER A 54 9.65 -7.45 -10.81
N PRO A 55 10.82 -8.08 -11.08
CA PRO A 55 11.73 -7.65 -12.14
C PRO A 55 11.07 -7.54 -13.52
N GLU A 56 10.00 -8.29 -13.76
CA GLU A 56 9.27 -8.32 -15.03
C GLU A 56 8.25 -7.18 -15.18
N SER A 57 7.96 -6.45 -14.10
CA SER A 57 6.96 -5.36 -14.07
C SER A 57 7.29 -4.17 -14.96
N GLY A 58 8.50 -4.10 -15.53
CA GLY A 58 8.98 -2.94 -16.28
C GLY A 58 9.07 -1.67 -15.43
N PHE A 59 8.99 -1.78 -14.10
CA PHE A 59 9.05 -0.66 -13.19
C PHE A 59 10.40 0.06 -13.30
N VAL A 60 10.33 1.32 -13.69
CA VAL A 60 11.49 2.21 -13.71
C VAL A 60 11.53 2.96 -12.39
N ASP A 61 12.56 2.72 -11.58
CA ASP A 61 12.70 3.40 -10.30
C ASP A 61 12.68 4.93 -10.49
N PRO A 62 11.67 5.64 -9.94
CA PRO A 62 11.58 7.09 -10.08
C PRO A 62 12.81 7.82 -9.57
N LEU A 63 13.55 7.21 -8.63
CA LEU A 63 14.76 7.76 -8.04
C LEU A 63 15.99 7.70 -8.97
N SER A 64 15.93 6.90 -10.04
CA SER A 64 16.98 6.84 -11.07
C SER A 64 17.13 8.15 -11.85
N ASN A 65 16.09 8.99 -11.89
CA ASN A 65 16.12 10.31 -12.48
C ASN A 65 16.36 11.37 -11.38
N PRO A 66 17.52 12.06 -11.35
CA PRO A 66 17.84 13.01 -10.29
C PRO A 66 16.82 14.15 -10.15
N LYS A 67 16.28 14.65 -11.27
CA LYS A 67 15.27 15.73 -11.25
C LYS A 67 13.95 15.26 -10.60
N LYS A 68 13.55 14.02 -10.88
CA LYS A 68 12.37 13.41 -10.24
C LYS A 68 12.64 13.14 -8.77
N ARG A 69 13.79 12.55 -8.43
CA ARG A 69 14.19 12.29 -7.05
C ARG A 69 14.13 13.56 -6.20
N ASP A 70 14.76 14.65 -6.65
CA ASP A 70 14.82 15.90 -5.88
C ASP A 70 13.42 16.51 -5.69
N TYR A 71 12.53 16.38 -6.68
CA TYR A 71 11.12 16.74 -6.54
C TYR A 71 10.40 15.86 -5.50
N LEU A 72 10.56 14.54 -5.59
CA LEU A 72 9.89 13.58 -4.70
C LEU A 72 10.27 13.81 -3.24
N VAL A 73 11.53 14.14 -2.94
CA VAL A 73 11.95 14.48 -1.57
C VAL A 73 11.18 15.67 -1.03
N GLN A 74 11.07 16.75 -1.80
CA GLN A 74 10.30 17.94 -1.40
C GLN A 74 8.80 17.64 -1.27
N ASP A 75 8.26 16.85 -2.19
CA ASP A 75 6.85 16.53 -2.24
C ASP A 75 6.41 15.64 -1.07
N VAL A 76 7.16 14.57 -0.80
CA VAL A 76 6.95 13.70 0.38
C VAL A 76 6.99 14.52 1.66
N TYR A 77 7.93 15.46 1.81
CA TYR A 77 7.97 16.36 2.96
C TYR A 77 6.67 17.18 3.08
N ARG A 78 6.25 17.87 2.01
CA ARG A 78 5.03 18.68 2.01
C ARG A 78 3.80 17.86 2.37
N MET A 79 3.66 16.67 1.79
CA MET A 79 2.49 15.82 2.00
C MET A 79 2.48 15.20 3.40
N THR A 80 3.66 14.84 3.93
CA THR A 80 3.80 14.32 5.30
C THR A 80 3.46 15.40 6.34
N VAL A 81 3.97 16.62 6.16
CA VAL A 81 3.61 17.78 7.01
C VAL A 81 2.12 18.10 6.94
N ARG A 82 1.53 18.08 5.73
CA ARG A 82 0.09 18.30 5.54
C ARG A 82 -0.77 17.31 6.33
N GLN A 83 -0.30 16.09 6.54
CA GLN A 83 -0.99 15.07 7.32
C GLN A 83 -0.64 15.06 8.82
N GLY A 84 0.22 15.98 9.29
CA GLY A 84 0.67 16.04 10.68
C GLY A 84 1.51 14.85 11.11
N LEU A 85 2.18 14.17 10.17
CA LEU A 85 2.96 12.97 10.43
C LEU A 85 4.46 13.29 10.57
N PRO A 86 5.24 12.51 11.36
CA PRO A 86 6.69 12.64 11.40
C PRO A 86 7.32 12.09 10.12
N LEU A 87 8.48 12.62 9.71
CA LEU A 87 9.28 12.13 8.59
C LEU A 87 10.73 11.90 9.02
N ALA A 88 11.25 10.70 8.74
CA ALA A 88 12.65 10.35 8.86
C ALA A 88 13.07 9.57 7.60
N LEU A 89 14.29 9.81 7.12
CA LEU A 89 14.84 9.04 6.01
C LEU A 89 15.22 7.65 6.52
N PRO A 90 14.75 6.55 5.91
CA PRO A 90 15.14 5.20 6.29
C PRO A 90 16.62 4.92 6.01
N ASP A 91 17.26 4.19 6.91
CA ASP A 91 18.60 3.62 6.72
C ASP A 91 18.58 2.13 7.11
N PRO A 92 18.81 1.18 6.17
CA PRO A 92 19.07 1.42 4.75
C PRO A 92 17.84 1.92 4.00
N PHE A 93 18.10 2.66 2.90
CA PHE A 93 17.02 3.18 2.07
C PHE A 93 16.23 2.08 1.37
N ASP A 94 16.87 1.02 0.87
CA ASP A 94 16.19 -0.14 0.28
C ASP A 94 16.63 -1.43 1.01
N PRO A 95 15.98 -1.78 2.14
CA PRO A 95 16.19 -3.05 2.82
C PRO A 95 15.58 -4.22 2.03
N ASP A 96 15.84 -5.44 2.50
CA ASP A 96 15.02 -6.58 2.11
C ASP A 96 13.59 -6.43 2.66
N TYR A 97 12.60 -6.39 1.76
CA TYR A 97 11.19 -6.25 2.12
C TYR A 97 10.49 -7.59 2.37
N ALA A 98 11.10 -8.73 2.06
CA ALA A 98 10.50 -10.05 2.22
C ALA A 98 10.03 -10.32 3.67
N PRO A 99 10.83 -10.03 4.73
CA PRO A 99 10.38 -10.21 6.12
C PRO A 99 9.15 -9.37 6.46
N SER A 100 9.13 -8.09 6.04
CA SER A 100 8.00 -7.20 6.30
C SER A 100 6.71 -7.61 5.57
N ASN A 101 6.82 -8.12 4.34
CA ASN A 101 5.68 -8.64 3.59
C ASN A 101 5.18 -9.98 4.16
N ALA A 102 6.07 -10.86 4.61
CA ALA A 102 5.71 -12.09 5.30
C ALA A 102 4.94 -11.81 6.61
N ALA A 103 5.47 -10.87 7.42
CA ALA A 103 4.81 -10.44 8.64
C ALA A 103 3.45 -9.77 8.39
N PHE A 104 3.35 -8.93 7.34
CA PHE A 104 2.08 -8.35 6.94
C PHE A 104 1.06 -9.40 6.50
N HIS A 105 1.47 -10.41 5.73
CA HIS A 105 0.60 -11.51 5.33
C HIS A 105 0.01 -12.22 6.56
N ALA A 106 0.86 -12.57 7.52
CA ALA A 106 0.44 -13.19 8.78
C ALA A 106 -0.47 -12.26 9.61
N ALA A 107 -0.13 -10.97 9.72
CA ALA A 107 -0.96 -9.98 10.41
C ALA A 107 -2.35 -9.85 9.75
N SER A 108 -2.41 -9.86 8.42
CA SER A 108 -3.67 -9.79 7.68
C SER A 108 -4.55 -11.00 7.94
N ALA A 109 -3.97 -12.20 7.94
CA ALA A 109 -4.68 -13.44 8.32
C ALA A 109 -5.19 -13.41 9.78
N ALA A 110 -4.51 -12.67 10.66
CA ALA A 110 -4.91 -12.46 12.05
C ALA A 110 -5.88 -11.27 12.24
N GLY A 111 -6.35 -10.62 11.16
CA GLY A 111 -7.23 -9.45 11.24
C GLY A 111 -6.54 -8.14 11.66
N GLN A 112 -5.22 -8.12 11.68
CA GLN A 112 -4.37 -6.99 12.11
C GLN A 112 -3.71 -6.23 10.95
N GLY A 113 -4.08 -6.54 9.70
CA GLY A 113 -3.41 -6.03 8.49
C GLY A 113 -3.24 -4.51 8.44
N MET A 114 -4.33 -3.74 8.65
CA MET A 114 -4.27 -2.26 8.60
C MET A 114 -3.39 -1.68 9.72
N ALA A 115 -3.61 -2.10 10.97
CA ALA A 115 -2.84 -1.61 12.12
C ALA A 115 -1.35 -1.94 11.97
N PHE A 116 -1.03 -3.16 11.51
CA PHE A 116 0.35 -3.58 11.27
C PHE A 116 1.00 -2.82 10.11
N ALA A 117 0.29 -2.64 8.99
CA ALA A 117 0.82 -1.88 7.85
C ALA A 117 1.13 -0.42 8.23
N LEU A 118 0.26 0.23 9.00
CA LEU A 118 0.52 1.56 9.55
C LEU A 118 1.79 1.55 10.40
N ALA A 119 1.88 0.64 11.37
CA ALA A 119 3.01 0.56 12.30
C ALA A 119 4.34 0.35 11.56
N VAL A 120 4.42 -0.61 10.64
CA VAL A 120 5.63 -0.84 9.83
C VAL A 120 5.97 0.40 9.00
N SER A 121 4.98 1.02 8.37
CA SER A 121 5.20 2.22 7.55
C SER A 121 5.67 3.42 8.39
N ASP A 122 5.17 3.59 9.62
CA ASP A 122 5.56 4.64 10.55
C ASP A 122 6.96 4.41 11.15
N LEU A 123 7.31 3.16 11.47
CA LEU A 123 8.67 2.82 11.89
C LEU A 123 9.68 3.12 10.78
N ARG A 124 9.33 2.79 9.54
CA ARG A 124 10.17 3.07 8.39
C ARG A 124 10.29 4.56 8.08
N TRP A 125 9.19 5.22 7.74
CA TRP A 125 9.19 6.58 7.20
C TRP A 125 9.04 7.66 8.26
N GLY A 126 8.60 7.31 9.48
CA GLY A 126 8.52 8.24 10.60
C GLY A 126 9.72 8.16 11.54
N GLN A 127 10.34 6.99 11.68
CA GLN A 127 11.48 6.76 12.59
C GLN A 127 12.77 6.33 11.88
N GLY A 128 12.74 6.05 10.58
CA GLY A 128 13.93 5.74 9.79
C GLY A 128 14.46 4.31 9.99
N LEU A 129 13.66 3.40 10.54
CA LEU A 129 14.13 2.08 10.97
C LEU A 129 14.15 1.05 9.83
N ASP A 130 15.07 0.08 9.96
CA ASP A 130 15.20 -1.07 9.07
C ASP A 130 14.11 -2.11 9.34
N ILE A 131 13.11 -2.15 8.47
CA ILE A 131 11.97 -3.08 8.56
C ILE A 131 12.28 -4.51 8.08
N SER A 132 13.53 -4.81 7.71
CA SER A 132 13.97 -6.20 7.52
C SER A 132 14.27 -6.90 8.86
N LYS A 133 14.37 -6.16 9.96
CA LYS A 133 14.81 -6.70 11.25
C LYS A 133 13.65 -7.26 12.09
N PRO A 134 13.80 -8.47 12.66
CA PRO A 134 12.75 -9.08 13.49
C PRO A 134 12.33 -8.24 14.70
N ASP A 135 13.25 -7.52 15.33
CA ASP A 135 12.98 -6.65 16.48
C ASP A 135 12.13 -5.42 16.09
N VAL A 136 12.39 -4.84 14.91
CA VAL A 136 11.57 -3.75 14.35
C VAL A 136 10.16 -4.25 14.00
N LEU A 137 10.04 -5.46 13.43
CA LEU A 137 8.75 -6.09 13.16
C LEU A 137 7.99 -6.44 14.44
N GLY A 138 8.69 -6.90 15.48
CA GLY A 138 8.12 -7.11 16.82
C GLY A 138 7.58 -5.81 17.42
N LYS A 139 8.32 -4.71 17.30
CA LYS A 139 7.83 -3.38 17.68
C LYS A 139 6.59 -2.97 16.89
N ALA A 140 6.54 -3.28 15.58
CA ALA A 140 5.37 -3.02 14.75
C ALA A 140 4.14 -3.81 15.22
N ALA A 141 4.32 -5.09 15.55
CA ALA A 141 3.27 -5.94 16.10
C ALA A 141 2.74 -5.40 17.42
N MET A 142 3.62 -4.96 18.33
CA MET A 142 3.22 -4.32 19.59
C MET A 142 2.42 -3.03 19.35
N MET A 143 2.85 -2.18 18.41
CA MET A 143 2.13 -0.96 18.04
C MET A 143 0.76 -1.24 17.41
N ALA A 144 0.62 -2.40 16.77
CA ALA A 144 -0.63 -2.87 16.18
C ALA A 144 -1.49 -3.68 17.16
N GLU A 145 -1.10 -3.78 18.43
CA GLU A 145 -1.79 -4.60 19.45
C GLU A 145 -1.94 -6.09 19.03
N TRP A 146 -1.00 -6.59 18.24
CA TRP A 146 -0.98 -7.97 17.77
C TRP A 146 -0.16 -8.85 18.73
N GLU A 147 -0.84 -9.43 19.73
CA GLU A 147 -0.22 -10.29 20.74
C GLU A 147 0.32 -11.62 20.18
N GLY A 148 -0.25 -12.10 19.07
CA GLY A 148 0.09 -13.39 18.45
C GLY A 148 1.25 -13.35 17.46
N PHE A 149 2.04 -12.27 17.42
CA PHE A 149 3.19 -12.19 16.52
C PHE A 149 4.30 -13.15 16.96
N ASP A 150 4.66 -14.06 16.06
CA ASP A 150 5.81 -14.94 16.20
C ASP A 150 6.68 -14.82 14.93
N PRO A 151 7.89 -14.22 15.02
CA PRO A 151 8.76 -14.07 13.87
C PRO A 151 9.25 -15.41 13.31
N ASP A 152 9.30 -16.46 14.12
CA ASP A 152 9.78 -17.79 13.70
C ASP A 152 8.67 -18.58 12.96
N ALA A 153 7.41 -18.17 13.10
CA ALA A 153 6.26 -18.76 12.42
C ALA A 153 5.98 -18.14 11.04
N LEU A 154 6.72 -17.10 10.64
CA LEU A 154 6.51 -16.44 9.36
C LEU A 154 6.87 -17.35 8.17
N PRO A 155 6.12 -17.28 7.06
CA PRO A 155 6.48 -18.03 5.86
C PRO A 155 7.84 -17.58 5.34
N THR A 156 8.66 -18.55 4.91
CA THR A 156 9.99 -18.33 4.33
C THR A 156 10.19 -19.22 3.09
N GLY A 157 11.24 -18.94 2.31
CA GLY A 157 11.60 -19.76 1.15
C GLY A 157 10.47 -19.89 0.12
N GLU A 158 10.25 -21.10 -0.38
CA GLU A 158 9.24 -21.38 -1.41
C GLU A 158 7.81 -20.99 -1.00
N ALA A 159 7.46 -21.17 0.28
CA ALA A 159 6.14 -20.79 0.79
C ALA A 159 5.92 -19.28 0.71
N LEU A 160 6.94 -18.49 1.06
CA LEU A 160 6.87 -17.03 0.92
C LEU A 160 6.82 -16.61 -0.55
N ASN A 161 7.65 -17.22 -1.40
CA ASN A 161 7.66 -16.89 -2.83
C ASN A 161 6.29 -17.08 -3.46
N ALA A 162 5.61 -18.21 -3.20
CA ALA A 162 4.27 -18.46 -3.70
C ALA A 162 3.24 -17.40 -3.24
N ILE A 163 3.36 -16.90 -2.01
CA ILE A 163 2.50 -15.82 -1.49
C ILE A 163 2.78 -14.51 -2.25
N LEU A 164 4.06 -14.15 -2.41
CA LEU A 164 4.46 -12.91 -3.09
C LEU A 164 4.12 -12.93 -4.59
N ASP A 165 4.23 -14.08 -5.23
CA ASP A 165 3.82 -14.31 -6.62
C ASP A 165 2.30 -14.12 -6.75
N GLY A 166 1.50 -14.70 -5.85
CA GLY A 166 0.05 -14.51 -5.84
C GLY A 166 -0.36 -13.04 -5.68
N TYR A 167 0.35 -12.25 -4.85
CA TYR A 167 0.13 -10.81 -4.77
C TYR A 167 0.48 -10.07 -6.06
N SER A 168 1.55 -10.48 -6.74
CA SER A 168 1.97 -9.90 -8.02
C SER A 168 0.94 -10.20 -9.11
N GLU A 169 0.50 -11.45 -9.23
CA GLU A 169 -0.53 -11.89 -10.19
C GLU A 169 -1.85 -11.13 -9.97
N GLN A 170 -2.25 -10.95 -8.72
CA GLN A 170 -3.45 -10.18 -8.37
C GLN A 170 -3.30 -8.70 -8.74
N ALA A 171 -2.13 -8.09 -8.52
CA ALA A 171 -1.87 -6.70 -8.91
C ALA A 171 -1.92 -6.51 -10.43
N ASP A 172 -1.35 -7.45 -11.19
CA ASP A 172 -1.36 -7.43 -12.65
C ASP A 172 -2.78 -7.62 -13.20
N ALA A 173 -3.54 -8.56 -12.65
CA ALA A 173 -4.95 -8.78 -13.02
C ALA A 173 -5.81 -7.53 -12.79
N ASP A 174 -5.56 -6.81 -11.70
CA ASP A 174 -6.25 -5.55 -11.38
C ASP A 174 -5.66 -4.33 -12.11
N GLY A 175 -4.60 -4.50 -12.92
CA GLY A 175 -3.97 -3.46 -13.73
C GLY A 175 -3.23 -2.40 -12.91
N VAL A 176 -2.65 -2.81 -11.78
CA VAL A 176 -1.91 -1.94 -10.85
C VAL A 176 -0.48 -1.76 -11.35
N PHE A 177 -0.08 -0.52 -11.58
CA PHE A 177 1.26 -0.16 -12.10
C PHE A 177 2.11 0.64 -11.10
N GLY A 178 1.61 0.83 -9.88
CA GLY A 178 2.28 1.58 -8.84
C GLY A 178 1.39 1.79 -7.63
N VAL A 179 1.95 2.36 -6.56
CA VAL A 179 1.28 2.47 -5.26
C VAL A 179 1.42 3.84 -4.60
N PRO A 180 0.46 4.24 -3.74
CA PRO A 180 -0.75 3.50 -3.38
C PRO A 180 -1.79 3.52 -4.49
N PHE A 181 -2.63 2.48 -4.56
CA PHE A 181 -3.63 2.32 -5.61
C PHE A 181 -4.91 1.74 -5.01
N LEU A 182 -5.99 2.49 -5.07
CA LEU A 182 -7.30 2.10 -4.54
C LEU A 182 -8.22 1.70 -5.70
N ILE A 183 -8.95 0.62 -5.51
CA ILE A 183 -9.98 0.15 -6.44
C ILE A 183 -11.29 0.00 -5.67
N ASP A 184 -12.34 0.60 -6.19
CA ASP A 184 -13.71 0.51 -5.68
C ASP A 184 -14.65 0.16 -6.84
N GLY A 185 -15.03 -1.11 -6.94
CA GLY A 185 -15.75 -1.63 -8.11
C GLY A 185 -14.97 -1.41 -9.40
N ALA A 186 -15.49 -0.58 -10.30
CA ALA A 186 -14.86 -0.24 -11.58
C ALA A 186 -13.90 0.96 -11.49
N ASP A 187 -13.97 1.74 -10.41
CA ASP A 187 -13.22 2.98 -10.26
C ASP A 187 -11.82 2.71 -9.69
N LYS A 188 -10.83 3.44 -10.21
CA LYS A 188 -9.40 3.29 -9.88
C LYS A 188 -8.80 4.64 -9.49
N TYR A 189 -8.09 4.66 -8.37
CA TYR A 189 -7.45 5.86 -7.82
C TYR A 189 -5.98 5.58 -7.53
N TRP A 190 -5.08 6.09 -8.37
CA TRP A 190 -3.64 5.96 -8.16
C TRP A 190 -3.05 7.21 -7.52
N GLY A 191 -2.29 7.03 -6.45
CA GLY A 191 -1.71 8.11 -5.65
C GLY A 191 -2.58 8.47 -4.46
N HIS A 192 -1.95 8.78 -3.32
CA HIS A 192 -2.66 9.09 -2.08
C HIS A 192 -3.59 10.32 -2.21
N ASP A 193 -3.37 11.16 -3.22
CA ASP A 193 -4.03 12.43 -3.46
C ASP A 193 -5.34 12.20 -4.22
N ARG A 194 -5.42 11.10 -4.97
CA ARG A 194 -6.67 10.63 -5.56
C ARG A 194 -7.57 9.93 -4.56
N PHE A 195 -7.05 9.52 -3.41
CA PHE A 195 -7.88 9.00 -2.32
C PHE A 195 -8.77 10.11 -1.75
N ASP A 196 -8.38 11.40 -1.85
CA ASP A 196 -9.25 12.51 -1.44
C ASP A 196 -10.54 12.53 -2.28
N LEU A 197 -10.45 12.29 -3.59
CA LEU A 197 -11.62 12.20 -4.47
C LEU A 197 -12.53 11.03 -4.11
N TRP A 198 -11.93 9.88 -3.75
CA TRP A 198 -12.70 8.73 -3.28
C TRP A 198 -13.42 9.05 -1.96
N LEU A 199 -12.71 9.62 -0.98
CA LEU A 199 -13.29 10.01 0.31
C LEU A 199 -14.42 11.03 0.18
N GLU A 200 -14.25 12.02 -0.69
CA GLU A 200 -15.30 13.01 -1.01
C GLU A 200 -16.56 12.34 -1.58
N ALA A 201 -16.39 11.32 -2.44
CA ALA A 201 -17.51 10.57 -3.01
C ALA A 201 -18.25 9.70 -1.99
N GLN A 202 -17.56 9.20 -0.95
CA GLN A 202 -18.19 8.41 0.14
C GLN A 202 -18.96 9.28 1.16
N ALA A 203 -18.71 10.59 1.18
CA ALA A 203 -19.32 11.52 2.14
C ALA A 203 -20.66 12.12 1.66
N GLY A 204 -21.06 11.86 0.41
CA GLY A 204 -22.32 12.30 -0.20
C GLY A 204 -23.38 11.21 -0.26
#